data_AF-A0AAD6R5W7-F1
#
_entry.id   AF-A0AAD6R5W7-F1
#
_cell.length_a   1.000
_cell.length_b   1.000
_cell.length_c   1.000
_cell.angle_alpha   90.00
_cell.angle_beta   90.00
_cell.angle_gamma   90.00
#
_symmetry.space_group_name_H-M   'P 1'
#
loop_
_entity.id
_entity.type
_entity.pdbx_description
1 polymer ?
#
loop_
_entity_poly.entity_id
_entity_poly.type
_entity_poly.pdbx_seq_one_letter_code
_entity_poly.pdbx_strand_id
1 'polypeptide(L)'
;MGRRRHSAGVIMNYTAWSLVLQLFLAIGILFKTEESSEWFLPEEKLRLPKISNGFLAGVYTGISKSSTPFVYLRSLFAALLGLKASKAFFSGISISLFKAPMLFFDSTPGGRIYTRVSSDMSALDFDLPLGIAFPAASRIGLRAIIAVMASVTWPVVVVAIPAITDAIYAQGIKAPILNLASETSPGVVTIRAFNIMDMFFKKDTSEPDSALGCPSSCSTTRQTLTRFVGLSLSYALTLNTIQVIMTRYHCNSSNYIVSVERIKQFMHIPPESPATVEDMRPPPSWPPHGRI
;
A
#
# COMPACT_ATOMS: atom_id res chain seq x y z
N MET A 1 -12.66 -31.49 12.33
CA MET A 1 -12.93 -30.05 12.05
C MET A 1 -12.29 -29.05 13.03
N GLY A 2 -12.06 -29.35 14.32
CA GLY A 2 -11.66 -28.35 15.35
C GLY A 2 -10.28 -27.68 15.20
N ARG A 3 -9.27 -28.37 14.64
CA ARG A 3 -7.88 -27.84 14.55
C ARG A 3 -7.67 -26.76 13.48
N ARG A 4 -8.54 -26.69 12.45
CA ARG A 4 -8.47 -25.65 11.39
C ARG A 4 -8.98 -24.29 11.87
N ARG A 5 -9.99 -24.26 12.76
CA ARG A 5 -10.50 -23.01 13.37
C ARG A 5 -9.47 -22.35 14.28
N HIS A 6 -8.69 -23.13 15.02
CA HIS A 6 -7.70 -22.58 15.95
C HIS A 6 -6.54 -21.88 15.23
N SER A 7 -6.04 -22.42 14.11
CA SER A 7 -4.99 -21.75 13.33
C SER A 7 -5.51 -20.53 12.55
N ALA A 8 -6.75 -20.57 12.05
CA ALA A 8 -7.38 -19.41 11.42
C ALA A 8 -7.63 -18.25 12.42
N GLY A 9 -8.04 -18.57 13.65
CA GLY A 9 -8.21 -17.58 14.72
C GLY A 9 -6.88 -16.93 15.13
N VAL A 10 -5.77 -17.67 15.16
CA VAL A 10 -4.44 -17.11 15.44
C VAL A 10 -3.96 -16.19 14.32
N ILE A 11 -4.25 -16.51 13.05
CA ILE A 11 -3.92 -15.64 11.90
C ILE A 11 -4.73 -14.34 11.95
N MET A 12 -6.02 -14.45 12.26
CA MET A 12 -6.90 -13.29 12.32
C MET A 12 -6.57 -12.41 13.54
N ASN A 13 -6.23 -13.02 14.67
CA ASN A 13 -5.77 -12.29 15.85
C ASN A 13 -4.41 -11.63 15.61
N TYR A 14 -3.42 -12.32 15.05
CA TYR A 14 -2.10 -11.73 14.80
C TYR A 14 -2.13 -10.59 13.79
N THR A 15 -2.91 -10.74 12.71
CA THR A 15 -3.12 -9.64 11.75
C THR A 15 -3.91 -8.49 12.38
N ALA A 16 -4.90 -8.76 13.24
CA ALA A 16 -5.61 -7.72 13.98
C ALA A 16 -4.68 -6.98 14.97
N TRP A 17 -3.85 -7.68 15.74
CA TRP A 17 -2.89 -7.08 16.68
C TRP A 17 -1.79 -6.30 15.94
N SER A 18 -1.32 -6.79 14.80
CA SER A 18 -0.44 -6.02 13.88
C SER A 18 -1.11 -4.73 13.42
N LEU A 19 -2.37 -4.81 13.00
CA LEU A 19 -3.13 -3.66 12.52
C LEU A 19 -3.36 -2.65 13.65
N VAL A 20 -3.64 -3.11 14.87
CA VAL A 20 -3.77 -2.25 16.06
C VAL A 20 -2.44 -1.59 16.39
N LEU A 21 -1.32 -2.31 16.37
CA LEU A 21 0.01 -1.74 16.61
C LEU A 21 0.38 -0.69 15.56
N GLN A 22 0.04 -0.94 14.29
CA GLN A 22 0.30 0.01 13.19
C GLN A 22 -0.66 1.19 13.22
N LEU A 23 -1.91 0.99 13.63
CA LEU A 23 -2.84 2.08 13.90
C LEU A 23 -2.30 2.93 15.05
N PHE A 24 -1.73 2.32 16.10
CA PHE A 24 -1.15 3.03 17.24
C PHE A 24 0.11 3.81 16.86
N LEU A 25 0.98 3.24 16.01
CA LEU A 25 2.15 3.93 15.46
C LEU A 25 1.73 5.05 14.50
N ALA A 26 0.71 4.83 13.67
CA ALA A 26 0.15 5.85 12.79
C ALA A 26 -0.50 6.98 13.60
N ILE A 27 -1.27 6.67 14.64
CA ILE A 27 -1.83 7.63 15.59
C ILE A 27 -0.70 8.38 16.30
N GLY A 28 0.39 7.72 16.70
CA GLY A 28 1.56 8.39 17.27
C GLY A 28 2.27 9.33 16.30
N ILE A 29 2.29 9.01 15.01
CA ILE A 29 2.78 9.91 13.95
C ILE A 29 1.80 11.08 13.78
N LEU A 30 0.48 10.83 13.81
CA LEU A 30 -0.56 11.85 13.71
C LEU A 30 -0.51 12.84 14.88
N PHE A 31 -0.37 12.35 16.11
CA PHE A 31 -0.19 13.19 17.31
C PHE A 31 1.07 14.07 17.20
N LYS A 32 2.17 13.55 16.66
CA LYS A 32 3.38 14.37 16.39
C LYS A 32 3.19 15.41 15.28
N THR A 33 2.33 15.14 14.30
CA THR A 33 1.98 16.13 13.25
C THR A 33 0.96 17.16 13.73
N GLU A 34 0.15 16.81 14.72
CA GLU A 34 -0.77 17.74 15.37
C GLU A 34 -0.01 18.67 16.33
N GLU A 35 0.99 18.15 17.04
CA GLU A 35 1.94 18.97 17.82
C GLU A 35 2.78 19.89 16.93
N SER A 36 3.00 19.53 15.66
CA SER A 36 3.60 20.47 14.71
C SER A 36 2.64 21.56 14.27
N SER A 37 1.32 21.33 14.22
CA SER A 37 0.32 22.31 13.73
C SER A 37 0.26 23.63 14.53
N GLU A 38 0.92 23.71 15.69
CA GLU A 38 1.24 24.99 16.35
C GLU A 38 2.18 25.89 15.51
N TRP A 39 2.74 25.41 14.39
CA TRP A 39 3.49 26.19 13.39
C TRP A 39 2.61 27.21 12.63
N PHE A 40 1.28 27.15 12.77
CA PHE A 40 0.36 28.13 12.18
C PHE A 40 0.31 29.49 12.91
N LEU A 41 0.98 29.65 14.04
CA LEU A 41 1.13 30.95 14.70
C LEU A 41 2.36 31.71 14.13
N PRO A 42 2.26 33.04 13.94
CA PRO A 42 3.31 33.86 13.34
C PRO A 42 4.64 33.70 14.09
N GLU A 43 5.74 33.64 13.33
CA GLU A 43 7.10 33.43 13.80
C GLU A 43 7.51 34.44 14.89
N GLU A 44 7.44 34.06 16.17
CA GLU A 44 8.20 34.77 17.21
C GLU A 44 8.76 33.88 18.33
N LYS A 45 8.99 32.59 18.07
CA LYS A 45 9.79 31.74 18.99
C LYS A 45 10.75 30.81 18.25
N LEU A 46 11.64 31.36 17.41
CA LEU A 46 12.80 30.62 16.91
C LEU A 46 14.02 30.73 17.86
N ARG A 47 13.87 30.24 19.09
CA ARG A 47 15.00 29.59 19.78
C ARG A 47 14.77 28.10 19.65
N LEU A 48 15.09 27.55 18.47
CA LEU A 48 15.24 26.11 18.28
C LEU A 48 16.22 25.62 19.35
N PRO A 49 15.83 24.78 20.33
CA PRO A 49 16.84 24.02 21.06
C PRO A 49 17.64 23.29 19.99
N LYS A 50 18.98 23.37 20.03
CA LYS A 50 19.84 22.60 19.12
C LYS A 50 19.51 21.12 19.34
N ILE A 51 18.58 20.57 18.55
CA ILE A 51 18.26 19.15 18.58
C ILE A 51 19.52 18.45 18.09
N SER A 52 20.21 17.78 19.01
CA SER A 52 21.44 17.07 18.69
C SER A 52 21.15 16.03 17.61
N ASN A 53 21.99 15.97 16.58
CA ASN A 53 21.91 14.95 15.53
C ASN A 53 21.85 13.53 16.13
N GLY A 54 22.43 13.34 17.33
CA GLY A 54 22.35 12.08 18.09
C GLY A 54 20.95 11.73 18.58
N PHE A 55 20.13 12.72 18.98
CA PHE A 55 18.74 12.49 19.36
C PHE A 55 17.88 12.09 18.16
N LEU A 56 18.05 12.79 17.03
CA LEU A 56 17.35 12.45 15.77
C LEU A 56 17.72 11.03 15.31
N ALA A 57 19.02 10.72 15.25
CA ALA A 57 19.50 9.38 14.91
C ALA A 57 18.98 8.32 15.91
N GLY A 58 18.86 8.65 17.19
CA GLY A 58 18.26 7.80 18.21
C GLY A 58 16.80 7.45 17.92
N VAL A 59 15.98 8.43 17.52
CA VAL A 59 14.57 8.21 17.18
C VAL A 59 14.43 7.35 15.92
N TYR A 60 15.17 7.63 14.86
CA TYR A 60 15.11 6.83 13.61
C TYR A 60 15.59 5.39 13.81
N THR A 61 16.66 5.20 14.57
CA THR A 61 17.15 3.86 14.91
C THR A 61 16.17 3.13 15.84
N GLY A 62 15.52 3.81 16.77
CA GLY A 62 14.47 3.25 17.62
C GLY A 62 13.27 2.73 16.81
N ILE A 63 12.76 3.55 15.88
CA ILE A 63 11.66 3.15 14.99
C ILE A 63 12.08 1.93 14.14
N SER A 64 13.29 1.95 13.58
CA SER A 64 13.80 0.84 12.74
C SER A 64 14.03 -0.45 13.52
N LYS A 65 14.56 -0.34 14.75
CA LYS A 65 14.74 -1.49 15.65
C LYS A 65 13.39 -2.06 16.09
N SER A 66 12.38 -1.21 16.28
CA SER A 66 11.02 -1.67 16.63
C SER A 66 10.31 -2.39 15.47
N SER A 67 10.56 -2.00 14.22
CA SER A 67 9.92 -2.60 13.04
C SER A 67 10.54 -3.94 12.62
N THR A 68 11.84 -4.11 12.84
CA THR A 68 12.60 -5.32 12.48
C THR A 68 12.02 -6.64 13.03
N PRO A 69 11.75 -6.79 14.35
CA PRO A 69 11.20 -8.03 14.89
C PRO A 69 9.79 -8.30 14.38
N PHE A 70 9.01 -7.25 14.09
CA PHE A 70 7.67 -7.39 13.55
C PHE A 70 7.69 -7.99 12.13
N VAL A 71 8.59 -7.51 11.26
CA VAL A 71 8.79 -8.07 9.91
C VAL A 71 9.29 -9.51 9.98
N TYR A 72 10.21 -9.80 10.90
CA TYR A 72 10.75 -11.15 11.10
C TYR A 72 9.68 -12.14 11.55
N LEU A 73 8.90 -11.79 12.57
CA LEU A 73 7.80 -12.62 13.06
C LEU A 73 6.77 -12.89 11.95
N ARG A 74 6.41 -11.85 11.17
CA ARG A 74 5.50 -12.01 10.03
C ARG A 74 6.02 -13.02 9.00
N SER A 75 7.31 -12.96 8.67
CA SER A 75 7.96 -13.90 7.75
C SER A 75 7.94 -15.33 8.30
N LEU A 76 8.29 -15.48 9.59
CA LEU A 76 8.27 -16.77 10.29
C LEU A 76 6.87 -17.39 10.31
N PHE A 77 5.84 -16.61 10.65
CA PHE A 77 4.46 -17.08 10.65
C PHE A 77 4.00 -17.52 9.25
N ALA A 78 4.32 -16.75 8.21
CA ALA A 78 3.99 -17.12 6.84
C ALA A 78 4.64 -18.46 6.44
N ALA A 79 5.91 -18.66 6.78
CA ALA A 79 6.63 -19.91 6.53
C ALA A 79 6.06 -21.10 7.30
N LEU A 80 5.74 -20.93 8.59
CA LEU A 80 5.16 -22.00 9.42
C LEU A 80 3.77 -22.43 8.92
N LEU A 81 2.95 -21.47 8.49
CA LEU A 81 1.64 -21.74 7.91
C LEU A 81 1.74 -22.43 6.56
N GLY A 82 2.67 -21.98 5.71
CA GLY A 82 3.00 -22.63 4.44
C GLY A 82 3.41 -24.09 4.63
N LEU A 83 4.35 -24.35 5.54
CA LEU A 83 4.82 -25.70 5.85
C LEU A 83 3.70 -26.61 6.38
N LYS A 84 2.84 -26.07 7.25
CA LYS A 84 1.70 -26.82 7.78
C LYS A 84 0.66 -27.12 6.70
N ALA A 85 0.42 -26.18 5.79
CA ALA A 85 -0.48 -26.36 4.66
C ALA A 85 0.07 -27.42 3.68
N SER A 86 1.32 -27.29 3.26
CA SER A 86 2.03 -28.24 2.41
C SER A 86 1.92 -29.67 2.92
N LYS A 87 2.32 -29.93 4.18
CA LYS A 87 2.22 -31.27 4.79
C LYS A 87 0.80 -31.83 4.78
N ALA A 88 -0.21 -30.98 4.99
CA ALA A 88 -1.61 -31.38 4.97
C ALA A 88 -2.10 -31.72 3.55
N PHE A 89 -1.68 -30.96 2.53
CA PHE A 89 -2.01 -31.25 1.13
C PHE A 89 -1.31 -32.51 0.64
N PHE A 90 -0.01 -32.65 0.89
CA PHE A 90 0.77 -33.82 0.47
C PHE A 90 0.17 -35.12 1.01
N SER A 91 -0.02 -35.19 2.33
CA SER A 91 -0.62 -36.38 2.97
C SER A 91 -2.05 -36.65 2.48
N GLY A 92 -2.85 -35.60 2.25
CA GLY A 92 -4.20 -35.73 1.71
C GLY A 92 -4.24 -36.34 0.31
N ILE A 93 -3.40 -35.85 -0.61
CA ILE A 93 -3.33 -36.37 -1.98
C ILE A 93 -2.80 -37.80 -1.96
N SER A 94 -1.71 -38.09 -1.24
CA SER A 94 -1.12 -39.44 -1.20
C SER A 94 -2.14 -40.47 -0.72
N ILE A 95 -2.87 -40.18 0.37
CA ILE A 95 -3.89 -41.11 0.89
C ILE A 95 -5.03 -41.30 -0.10
N SER A 96 -5.52 -40.22 -0.74
CA SER A 96 -6.61 -40.32 -1.71
C SER A 96 -6.19 -41.07 -2.98
N LEU A 97 -4.96 -40.85 -3.44
CA LEU A 97 -4.43 -41.47 -4.65
C LEU A 97 -4.23 -42.98 -4.46
N PHE A 98 -3.66 -43.41 -3.32
CA PHE A 98 -3.49 -44.84 -3.04
C PHE A 98 -4.80 -45.58 -2.78
N LYS A 99 -5.88 -44.87 -2.44
CA LYS A 99 -7.23 -45.44 -2.30
C LYS A 99 -8.04 -45.39 -3.59
N ALA A 100 -7.51 -44.82 -4.67
CA ALA A 100 -8.27 -44.72 -5.92
C ALA A 100 -8.38 -46.11 -6.59
N PRO A 101 -9.53 -46.44 -7.22
CA PRO A 101 -9.71 -47.71 -7.90
C PRO A 101 -8.76 -47.84 -9.10
N MET A 102 -8.39 -49.07 -9.45
CA MET A 102 -7.49 -49.37 -10.59
C MET A 102 -7.93 -48.70 -11.91
N LEU A 103 -9.25 -48.59 -12.15
CA LEU A 103 -9.84 -47.93 -13.33
C LEU A 103 -9.38 -46.48 -13.51
N PHE A 104 -9.11 -45.77 -12.41
CA PHE A 104 -8.61 -44.39 -12.45
C PHE A 104 -7.21 -44.32 -13.06
N PHE A 105 -6.36 -45.30 -12.75
CA PHE A 105 -4.99 -45.41 -13.25
C PHE A 105 -4.92 -45.89 -14.70
N ASP A 106 -5.88 -46.70 -15.14
CA ASP A 106 -6.00 -47.11 -16.55
C ASP A 106 -6.48 -45.96 -17.45
N SER A 107 -7.38 -45.11 -16.93
CA SER A 107 -7.92 -43.96 -17.67
C SER A 107 -6.94 -42.79 -17.79
N THR A 108 -5.95 -42.70 -16.89
CA THR A 108 -4.99 -41.59 -16.85
C THR A 108 -3.59 -42.13 -16.53
N PRO A 109 -2.62 -42.08 -17.47
CA PRO A 109 -1.31 -42.67 -17.23
C PRO A 109 -0.63 -41.98 -16.04
N GLY A 110 -0.14 -42.77 -15.07
CA GLY A 110 0.38 -42.27 -13.79
C GLY A 110 1.47 -41.19 -13.91
N GLY A 111 2.27 -41.22 -14.98
CA GLY A 111 3.27 -40.18 -15.27
C GLY A 111 2.67 -38.78 -15.52
N ARG A 112 1.47 -38.68 -16.11
CA ARG A 112 0.76 -37.39 -16.27
C ARG A 112 0.23 -36.87 -14.94
N ILE A 113 -0.27 -37.75 -14.07
CA ILE A 113 -0.75 -37.39 -12.74
C ILE A 113 0.42 -36.91 -11.89
N TYR A 114 1.50 -37.69 -11.81
CA TYR A 114 2.67 -37.36 -11.00
C TYR A 114 3.29 -36.01 -11.40
N THR A 115 3.52 -35.79 -12.70
CA THR A 115 4.12 -34.53 -13.17
C THR A 115 3.22 -33.33 -12.87
N ARG A 116 1.89 -33.45 -13.02
CA ARG A 116 0.95 -32.37 -12.69
C ARG A 116 0.85 -32.09 -11.20
N VAL A 117 0.68 -33.13 -10.39
CA VAL A 117 0.62 -33.01 -8.92
C VAL A 117 1.93 -32.44 -8.39
N SER A 118 3.06 -32.87 -8.91
CA SER A 118 4.38 -32.34 -8.53
C SER A 118 4.53 -30.86 -8.88
N SER A 119 4.14 -30.44 -10.10
CA SER A 119 4.19 -29.02 -10.49
C SER A 119 3.21 -28.14 -9.72
N ASP A 120 2.01 -28.65 -9.41
CA ASP A 120 1.04 -27.91 -8.60
C ASP A 120 1.47 -27.83 -7.14
N MET A 121 2.08 -28.91 -6.61
CA MET A 121 2.59 -28.97 -5.25
C MET A 121 3.77 -28.03 -5.06
N SER A 122 4.70 -27.96 -6.01
CA SER A 122 5.83 -27.02 -5.93
C SER A 122 5.36 -25.57 -5.95
N ALA A 123 4.33 -25.24 -6.73
CA ALA A 123 3.68 -23.93 -6.69
C ALA A 123 3.00 -23.67 -5.32
N LEU A 124 2.37 -24.67 -4.71
CA LEU A 124 1.81 -24.52 -3.36
C LEU A 124 2.88 -24.37 -2.28
N ASP A 125 4.03 -25.01 -2.44
CA ASP A 125 5.09 -25.02 -1.43
C ASP A 125 5.87 -23.71 -1.42
N PHE A 126 6.21 -23.18 -2.60
CA PHE A 126 7.04 -21.99 -2.73
C PHE A 126 6.22 -20.73 -2.99
N ASP A 127 5.24 -20.79 -3.88
CA ASP A 127 4.55 -19.59 -4.33
C ASP A 127 3.35 -19.21 -3.46
N LEU A 128 2.62 -20.17 -2.87
CA LEU A 128 1.45 -19.86 -2.04
C LEU A 128 1.80 -19.06 -0.77
N PRO A 129 2.84 -19.41 0.02
CA PRO A 129 3.17 -18.65 1.23
C PRO A 129 3.60 -17.22 0.89
N LEU A 130 4.37 -17.05 -0.17
CA LEU A 130 4.80 -15.74 -0.68
C LEU A 130 3.60 -14.95 -1.25
N GLY A 131 2.78 -15.61 -2.06
CA GLY A 131 1.60 -15.05 -2.72
C GLY A 131 0.52 -14.60 -1.75
N ILE A 132 0.42 -15.17 -0.55
CA ILE A 132 -0.48 -14.69 0.52
C ILE A 132 0.22 -13.63 1.38
N ALA A 133 1.52 -13.78 1.63
CA ALA A 133 2.27 -12.88 2.48
C ALA A 133 2.45 -11.49 1.88
N PHE A 134 2.79 -11.35 0.59
CA PHE A 134 3.00 -10.04 -0.03
C PHE A 134 1.76 -9.14 -0.02
N PRO A 135 0.57 -9.58 -0.49
CA PRO A 135 -0.65 -8.78 -0.39
C PRO A 135 -1.02 -8.42 1.05
N ALA A 136 -0.73 -9.29 2.02
CA ALA A 136 -0.96 -8.98 3.42
C ALA A 136 -0.08 -7.84 3.94
N ALA A 137 1.17 -7.74 3.47
CA ALA A 137 2.07 -6.64 3.84
C ALA A 137 1.68 -5.32 3.17
N SER A 138 1.31 -5.35 1.89
CA SER A 138 0.95 -4.16 1.15
C SER A 138 -0.41 -3.58 1.59
N ARG A 139 -1.33 -4.40 2.13
CA ARG A 139 -2.56 -3.93 2.82
C ARG A 139 -2.27 -3.00 4.01
N ILE A 140 -1.19 -3.27 4.74
CA ILE A 140 -0.76 -2.45 5.88
C ILE A 140 -0.24 -1.10 5.39
N GLY A 141 0.64 -1.13 4.37
CA GLY A 141 1.22 0.08 3.79
C GLY A 141 0.18 1.02 3.19
N LEU A 142 -0.82 0.47 2.50
CA LEU A 142 -1.91 1.26 1.92
C LEU A 142 -2.69 2.04 3.00
N ARG A 143 -3.01 1.39 4.13
CA ARG A 143 -3.71 2.06 5.24
C ARG A 143 -2.88 3.18 5.84
N ALA A 144 -1.57 2.97 6.00
CA ALA A 144 -0.66 3.99 6.53
C ALA A 144 -0.59 5.23 5.61
N ILE A 145 -0.48 5.03 4.29
CA ILE A 145 -0.40 6.14 3.34
C ILE A 145 -1.74 6.88 3.24
N ILE A 146 -2.87 6.17 3.25
CA ILE A 146 -4.19 6.80 3.29
C ILE A 146 -4.35 7.64 4.56
N ALA A 147 -3.90 7.14 5.73
CA ALA A 147 -3.95 7.89 6.98
C ALA A 147 -3.09 9.17 6.93
N VAL A 148 -1.86 9.08 6.42
CA VAL A 148 -0.97 10.25 6.24
C VAL A 148 -1.56 11.25 5.24
N MET A 149 -2.15 10.77 4.14
CA MET A 149 -2.82 11.64 3.18
C MET A 149 -4.02 12.33 3.79
N ALA A 150 -4.85 11.62 4.56
CA ALA A 150 -6.01 12.21 5.23
C ALA A 150 -5.60 13.34 6.18
N SER A 151 -4.50 13.18 6.94
CA SER A 151 -4.02 14.22 7.85
C SER A 151 -3.37 15.41 7.13
N VAL A 152 -2.63 15.17 6.05
CA VAL A 152 -1.94 16.25 5.30
C VAL A 152 -2.92 17.04 4.43
N THR A 153 -4.01 16.42 3.95
CA THR A 153 -4.89 17.06 2.97
C THR A 153 -5.69 18.22 3.56
N TRP A 154 -6.12 18.12 4.83
CA TRP A 154 -6.94 19.18 5.44
C TRP A 154 -6.21 20.54 5.57
N PRO A 155 -4.98 20.61 6.12
CA PRO A 155 -4.22 21.87 6.15
C PRO A 155 -3.96 22.49 4.78
N VAL A 156 -3.76 21.66 3.75
CA VAL A 156 -3.50 22.13 2.38
C VAL A 156 -4.71 22.87 1.80
N VAL A 157 -5.91 22.36 2.04
CA VAL A 157 -7.16 23.01 1.58
C VAL A 157 -7.33 24.38 2.24
N VAL A 158 -7.05 24.49 3.54
CA VAL A 158 -7.17 25.74 4.29
C VAL A 158 -6.17 26.80 3.81
N VAL A 159 -4.93 26.43 3.51
CA VAL A 159 -3.89 27.36 3.00
C VAL A 159 -4.08 27.70 1.51
N ALA A 160 -4.70 26.82 0.72
CA ALA A 160 -4.91 27.04 -0.70
C ALA A 160 -5.90 28.18 -0.99
N ILE A 161 -6.95 28.34 -0.18
CA ILE A 161 -8.00 29.35 -0.39
C ILE A 161 -7.42 30.79 -0.42
N PRO A 162 -6.69 31.27 0.60
CA PRO A 162 -6.12 32.63 0.58
C PRO A 162 -5.05 32.81 -0.50
N ALA A 163 -4.28 31.76 -0.82
CA ALA A 163 -3.27 31.86 -1.87
C ALA A 163 -3.88 32.00 -3.28
N ILE A 164 -5.06 31.40 -3.52
CA ILE A 164 -5.78 31.55 -4.79
C ILE A 164 -6.32 32.98 -4.91
N THR A 165 -6.84 33.58 -3.82
CA THR A 165 -7.31 34.97 -3.84
C THR A 165 -6.17 35.95 -4.10
N ASP A 166 -5.01 35.74 -3.47
CA ASP A 166 -3.82 36.56 -3.68
C ASP A 166 -3.29 36.43 -5.11
N ALA A 167 -3.32 35.23 -5.70
CA ALA A 167 -2.90 34.99 -7.08
C ALA A 167 -3.82 35.66 -8.10
N ILE A 168 -5.14 35.60 -7.90
CA ILE A 168 -6.12 36.25 -8.77
C ILE A 168 -5.98 37.78 -8.68
N TYR A 169 -5.81 38.32 -7.47
CA TYR A 169 -5.62 39.75 -7.26
C TYR A 169 -4.33 40.27 -7.91
N ALA A 170 -3.21 39.55 -7.73
CA ALA A 170 -1.94 39.89 -8.36
C ALA A 170 -1.98 39.80 -9.89
N GLN A 171 -2.69 38.81 -10.45
CA GLN A 171 -2.86 38.68 -11.90
C GLN A 171 -3.75 39.80 -12.46
N GLY A 172 -4.78 40.21 -11.69
CA GLY A 172 -5.66 41.32 -12.03
C GLY A 172 -4.95 42.67 -12.14
N ILE A 173 -3.94 42.93 -11.31
CA ILE A 173 -3.16 44.18 -11.37
C ILE A 173 -2.11 44.16 -12.49
N LYS A 174 -1.54 43.00 -12.79
CA LYS A 174 -0.49 42.89 -13.83
C LYS A 174 -1.04 42.98 -15.26
N ALA A 175 -2.27 42.53 -15.48
CA ALA A 175 -2.94 42.56 -16.79
C ALA A 175 -3.11 43.98 -17.41
N PRO A 176 -3.62 45.00 -16.69
CA PRO A 176 -3.80 46.35 -17.24
C PRO A 176 -2.47 47.04 -17.55
N ILE A 177 -1.41 46.81 -16.76
CA ILE A 177 -0.07 47.38 -17.04
C ILE A 177 0.53 46.80 -18.33
N LEU A 178 0.41 45.47 -18.54
CA LEU A 178 0.85 44.83 -19.78
C LEU A 178 0.07 45.35 -21.00
N ASN A 179 -1.24 45.57 -20.84
CA ASN A 179 -2.06 46.13 -21.90
C ASN A 179 -1.67 47.59 -22.22
N LEU A 180 -1.48 48.44 -21.20
CA LEU A 180 -1.03 49.83 -21.37
C LEU A 180 0.38 49.92 -21.98
N ALA A 181 1.30 49.04 -21.59
CA ALA A 181 2.63 48.95 -22.19
C ALA A 181 2.56 48.52 -23.67
N SER A 182 1.63 47.62 -24.01
CA SER A 182 1.41 47.20 -25.40
C SER A 182 0.77 48.29 -26.27
N GLU A 183 -0.05 49.17 -25.69
CA GLU A 183 -0.66 50.32 -26.38
C GLU A 183 0.31 51.50 -26.55
N THR A 184 1.19 51.74 -25.57
CA THR A 184 2.19 52.83 -25.61
C THR A 184 3.40 52.51 -26.49
N SER A 185 3.75 51.23 -26.67
CA SER A 185 4.87 50.79 -27.52
C SER A 185 4.77 51.30 -28.98
N PRO A 186 3.64 51.12 -29.70
CA PRO A 186 3.47 51.70 -31.05
C PRO A 186 3.16 53.20 -31.03
N GLY A 187 2.60 53.74 -29.93
CA GLY A 187 2.24 55.16 -29.78
C GLY A 187 3.38 56.10 -29.37
N VAL A 188 4.60 55.58 -29.16
CA VAL A 188 5.72 56.32 -28.54
C VAL A 188 6.12 57.60 -29.29
N VAL A 189 6.04 57.58 -30.62
CA VAL A 189 6.38 58.74 -31.46
C VAL A 189 5.37 59.87 -31.25
N THR A 190 4.10 59.53 -31.19
CA THR A 190 2.99 60.48 -30.96
C THR A 190 3.04 61.05 -29.54
N ILE A 191 3.31 60.21 -28.53
CA ILE A 191 3.45 60.63 -27.13
C ILE A 191 4.59 61.64 -26.96
N ARG A 192 5.71 61.43 -27.65
CA ARG A 192 6.83 62.38 -27.68
C ARG A 192 6.48 63.67 -28.44
N ALA A 193 5.78 63.56 -29.57
CA ALA A 193 5.39 64.72 -30.38
C ALA A 193 4.45 65.69 -29.65
N PHE A 194 3.57 65.18 -28.78
CA PHE A 194 2.66 66.00 -27.96
C PHE A 194 3.22 66.41 -26.59
N ASN A 195 4.46 66.00 -26.25
CA ASN A 195 5.12 66.29 -24.98
C ASN A 195 4.29 65.95 -23.72
N ILE A 196 3.49 64.88 -23.79
CA ILE A 196 2.61 64.40 -22.69
C ILE A 196 3.25 63.26 -21.89
N MET A 197 4.55 63.04 -22.06
CA MET A 197 5.30 61.90 -21.52
C MET A 197 5.28 61.86 -19.98
N ASP A 198 5.38 63.01 -19.31
CA ASP A 198 5.40 63.11 -17.84
C ASP A 198 4.07 62.66 -17.20
N MET A 199 2.95 62.80 -17.91
CA MET A 199 1.63 62.34 -17.44
C MET A 199 1.56 60.81 -17.40
N PHE A 200 2.10 60.14 -18.42
CA PHE A 200 2.17 58.68 -18.47
C PHE A 200 3.13 58.14 -17.41
N PHE A 201 4.30 58.76 -17.26
CA PHE A 201 5.24 58.39 -16.20
C PHE A 201 4.66 58.55 -14.79
N LYS A 202 3.87 59.61 -14.55
CA LYS A 202 3.19 59.81 -13.26
C LYS A 202 2.09 58.77 -13.02
N LYS A 203 1.37 58.36 -14.08
CA LYS A 203 0.35 57.31 -13.99
C LYS A 203 0.98 55.94 -13.69
N ASP A 204 2.07 55.59 -14.38
CA ASP A 204 2.82 54.33 -14.18
C ASP A 204 3.50 54.23 -12.80
N THR A 205 3.86 55.36 -12.17
CA THR A 205 4.51 55.39 -10.85
C THR A 205 3.54 55.51 -9.67
N SER A 206 2.26 55.83 -9.90
CA SER A 206 1.26 55.98 -8.83
C SER A 206 0.48 54.69 -8.51
N GLU A 207 0.42 53.75 -9.45
CA GLU A 207 -0.23 52.45 -9.29
C GLU A 207 0.64 51.31 -8.70
N PRO A 208 2.00 51.33 -8.73
CA PRO A 208 2.81 50.21 -8.28
C PRO A 208 2.85 50.07 -6.75
N ASP A 209 2.82 51.14 -5.95
CA ASP A 209 3.14 51.03 -4.51
C ASP A 209 2.03 50.37 -3.67
N SER A 210 0.78 50.41 -4.13
CA SER A 210 -0.35 49.71 -3.50
C SER A 210 -0.50 48.25 -3.98
N ALA A 211 0.22 47.88 -5.05
CA ALA A 211 0.14 46.57 -5.72
C ALA A 211 1.42 45.73 -5.58
N LEU A 212 2.59 46.36 -5.51
CA LEU A 212 3.89 45.75 -5.21
C LEU A 212 4.07 45.50 -3.71
N GLY A 213 3.17 46.04 -2.88
CA GLY A 213 2.94 45.59 -1.52
C GLY A 213 2.35 44.18 -1.49
N CYS A 214 3.01 43.20 -2.10
CA CYS A 214 2.95 41.86 -1.59
C CYS A 214 3.54 41.97 -0.18
N PRO A 215 2.75 41.89 0.91
CA PRO A 215 3.33 41.90 2.25
C PRO A 215 4.40 40.79 2.30
N SER A 216 5.44 40.95 3.11
CA SER A 216 6.43 39.88 3.38
C SER A 216 5.77 38.54 3.72
N SER A 217 4.51 38.55 4.16
CA SER A 217 3.63 37.39 4.29
C SER A 217 3.37 36.62 2.98
N CYS A 218 3.24 37.29 1.83
CA CYS A 218 2.91 36.67 0.54
C CYS A 218 4.06 35.80 -0.02
N SER A 219 5.32 36.17 0.21
CA SER A 219 6.47 35.34 -0.20
C SER A 219 6.59 34.07 0.67
N THR A 220 6.38 34.21 1.98
CA THR A 220 6.36 33.09 2.95
C THR A 220 5.18 32.14 2.71
N THR A 221 3.98 32.65 2.43
CA THR A 221 2.81 31.82 2.08
C THR A 221 3.05 31.04 0.78
N ARG A 222 3.68 31.65 -0.23
CA ARG A 222 3.98 30.99 -1.51
C ARG A 222 5.03 29.89 -1.39
N GLN A 223 6.07 30.10 -0.58
CA GLN A 223 7.08 29.07 -0.29
C GLN A 223 6.48 27.89 0.47
N THR A 224 5.65 28.16 1.48
CA THR A 224 4.98 27.14 2.29
C THR A 224 3.99 26.32 1.46
N LEU A 225 3.21 26.95 0.57
CA LEU A 225 2.30 26.27 -0.34
C LEU A 225 3.05 25.39 -1.35
N THR A 226 4.15 25.88 -1.92
CA THR A 226 5.01 25.10 -2.83
C THR A 226 5.56 23.84 -2.14
N ARG A 227 5.96 23.95 -0.86
CA ARG A 227 6.42 22.80 -0.06
C ARG A 227 5.32 21.77 0.16
N PHE A 228 4.10 22.20 0.46
CA PHE A 228 2.96 21.30 0.66
C PHE A 228 2.49 20.61 -0.62
N VAL A 229 2.47 21.32 -1.75
CA VAL A 229 2.14 20.74 -3.06
C VAL A 229 3.18 19.69 -3.47
N GLY A 230 4.47 19.94 -3.21
CA GLY A 230 5.51 18.94 -3.44
C GLY A 230 5.33 17.68 -2.59
N LEU A 231 4.96 17.84 -1.31
CA LEU A 231 4.68 16.71 -0.42
C LEU A 231 3.45 15.91 -0.88
N SER A 232 2.33 16.57 -1.15
CA SER A 232 1.09 15.90 -1.57
C SER A 232 1.26 15.15 -2.90
N LEU A 233 1.95 15.76 -3.88
CA LEU A 233 2.28 15.10 -5.15
C LEU A 233 3.15 13.86 -4.95
N SER A 234 4.17 13.94 -4.09
CA SER A 234 5.06 12.82 -3.78
C SER A 234 4.30 11.64 -3.16
N TYR A 235 3.40 11.92 -2.20
CA TYR A 235 2.56 10.89 -1.59
C TYR A 235 1.52 10.32 -2.57
N ALA A 236 0.91 11.14 -3.43
CA ALA A 236 -0.03 10.69 -4.45
C ALA A 236 0.62 9.74 -5.47
N LEU A 237 1.84 10.04 -5.93
CA LEU A 237 2.61 9.15 -6.81
C LEU A 237 2.97 7.82 -6.13
N THR A 238 3.35 7.89 -4.86
CA THR A 238 3.66 6.69 -4.05
C THR A 238 2.41 5.81 -3.87
N LEU A 239 1.25 6.41 -3.64
CA LEU A 239 -0.04 5.71 -3.53
C LEU A 239 -0.39 4.97 -4.82
N ASN A 240 -0.30 5.65 -5.97
CA ASN A 240 -0.57 5.05 -7.28
C ASN A 240 0.34 3.83 -7.55
N THR A 241 1.63 3.97 -7.25
CA THR A 241 2.61 2.89 -7.44
C THR A 241 2.26 1.66 -6.59
N ILE A 242 1.88 1.88 -5.33
CA ILE A 242 1.49 0.81 -4.40
C ILE A 242 0.18 0.15 -4.84
N GLN A 243 -0.78 0.92 -5.38
CA GLN A 243 -2.05 0.37 -5.86
C GLN A 243 -1.87 -0.55 -7.08
N VAL A 244 -0.98 -0.20 -8.01
CA VAL A 244 -0.64 -1.07 -9.15
C VAL A 244 0.00 -2.37 -8.66
N ILE A 245 0.98 -2.27 -7.76
CA ILE A 245 1.68 -3.42 -7.17
C ILE A 245 0.71 -4.32 -6.40
N MET A 246 -0.20 -3.73 -5.63
CA MET A 246 -1.27 -4.42 -4.91
C MET A 246 -2.15 -5.25 -5.83
N THR A 247 -2.61 -4.65 -6.92
CA THR A 247 -3.45 -5.32 -7.91
C THR A 247 -2.74 -6.53 -8.50
N ARG A 248 -1.43 -6.40 -8.78
CA ARG A 248 -0.60 -7.53 -9.26
C ARG A 248 -0.50 -8.65 -8.23
N TYR A 249 -0.27 -8.32 -6.95
CA TYR A 249 -0.23 -9.32 -5.89
C TYR A 249 -1.56 -10.05 -5.72
N HIS A 250 -2.68 -9.34 -5.79
CA HIS A 250 -4.01 -9.94 -5.71
C HIS A 250 -4.29 -10.91 -6.88
N CYS A 251 -3.92 -10.53 -8.10
CA CYS A 251 -4.04 -11.40 -9.27
C CYS A 251 -3.19 -12.67 -9.11
N ASN A 252 -1.94 -12.52 -8.66
CA ASN A 252 -1.05 -13.67 -8.41
C ASN A 252 -1.63 -14.60 -7.34
N SER A 253 -2.14 -14.07 -6.22
CA SER A 253 -2.81 -14.89 -5.20
C SER A 253 -4.00 -15.66 -5.79
N SER A 254 -4.80 -15.02 -6.64
CA SER A 254 -5.93 -15.65 -7.32
C SER A 254 -5.49 -16.82 -8.19
N ASN A 255 -4.38 -16.68 -8.92
CA ASN A 255 -3.83 -17.75 -9.74
C ASN A 255 -3.38 -18.95 -8.89
N TYR A 256 -2.76 -18.71 -7.73
CA TYR A 256 -2.36 -19.81 -6.82
C TYR A 256 -3.55 -20.53 -6.20
N ILE A 257 -4.67 -19.83 -5.96
CA ILE A 257 -5.91 -20.46 -5.47
C ILE A 257 -6.45 -21.49 -6.48
N VAL A 258 -6.35 -21.22 -7.78
CA VAL A 258 -6.75 -22.19 -8.82
C VAL A 258 -5.92 -23.47 -8.73
N SER A 259 -4.61 -23.38 -8.50
CA SER A 259 -3.76 -24.56 -8.28
C SER A 259 -4.17 -25.36 -7.02
N VAL A 260 -4.56 -24.67 -5.94
CA VAL A 260 -5.11 -25.32 -4.73
C VAL A 260 -6.39 -26.09 -5.06
N GLU A 261 -7.27 -25.52 -5.88
CA GLU A 261 -8.52 -26.16 -6.27
C GLU A 261 -8.29 -27.43 -7.10
N ARG A 262 -7.32 -27.39 -8.04
CA ARG A 262 -6.91 -28.59 -8.80
C ARG A 262 -6.41 -29.69 -7.88
N ILE A 263 -5.53 -29.37 -6.93
CA ILE A 263 -5.03 -30.34 -5.95
C ILE A 263 -6.17 -30.90 -5.10
N LYS A 264 -7.14 -30.07 -4.70
CA LYS A 264 -8.30 -30.53 -3.93
C LYS A 264 -9.16 -31.53 -4.71
N GLN A 265 -9.23 -31.44 -6.04
CA GLN A 265 -9.94 -32.44 -6.85
C GLN A 265 -9.30 -33.82 -6.71
N PHE A 266 -7.97 -33.91 -6.73
CA PHE A 266 -7.25 -35.17 -6.51
C PHE A 266 -7.38 -35.72 -5.08
N MET A 267 -7.69 -34.87 -4.09
CA MET A 267 -7.93 -35.32 -2.71
C MET A 267 -9.32 -35.91 -2.47
N HIS A 268 -10.28 -35.73 -3.39
CA HIS A 268 -11.67 -36.18 -3.22
C HIS A 268 -12.06 -37.24 -4.27
N ILE A 269 -11.10 -38.04 -4.71
CA ILE A 269 -11.36 -39.17 -5.61
C ILE A 269 -12.19 -40.21 -4.83
N PRO A 270 -13.22 -40.83 -5.44
CA PRO A 270 -13.99 -41.88 -4.79
C PRO A 270 -13.05 -43.02 -4.36
N PRO A 271 -12.99 -43.36 -3.06
CA PRO A 271 -12.13 -44.42 -2.59
C PRO A 271 -12.69 -45.78 -3.04
N GLU A 272 -11.79 -46.71 -3.33
CA GLU A 272 -12.10 -48.13 -3.45
C GLU A 272 -12.66 -48.65 -2.13
N SER A 273 -13.41 -49.76 -2.21
CA SER A 273 -13.94 -50.45 -1.04
C SER A 273 -12.85 -50.69 0.00
N PRO A 274 -13.17 -50.57 1.30
CA PRO A 274 -12.18 -50.65 2.36
C PRO A 274 -11.42 -51.99 2.28
N ALA A 275 -10.10 -51.92 2.39
CA ALA A 275 -9.21 -53.07 2.28
C ALA A 275 -9.55 -54.21 3.28
N THR A 276 -10.19 -53.87 4.40
CA THR A 276 -10.67 -54.82 5.41
C THR A 276 -12.09 -54.46 5.82
N VAL A 277 -13.01 -55.41 5.70
CA VAL A 277 -14.37 -55.33 6.26
C VAL A 277 -14.40 -56.21 7.51
N GLU A 278 -14.37 -55.61 8.70
CA GLU A 278 -14.27 -56.36 9.96
C GLU A 278 -15.49 -57.27 10.19
N ASP A 279 -16.68 -56.85 9.75
CA ASP A 279 -17.93 -57.59 9.96
C ASP A 279 -18.06 -58.85 9.08
N MET A 280 -17.27 -58.96 8.00
CA MET A 280 -17.34 -60.09 7.04
C MET A 280 -15.97 -60.69 6.76
N ARG A 281 -15.12 -60.79 7.78
CA ARG A 281 -13.79 -61.39 7.64
C ARG A 281 -13.91 -62.91 7.47
N PRO A 282 -13.38 -63.51 6.39
CA PRO A 282 -13.36 -64.95 6.26
C PRO A 282 -12.46 -65.56 7.35
N PRO A 283 -12.79 -66.77 7.84
CA PRO A 283 -11.95 -67.45 8.83
C PRO A 283 -10.54 -67.70 8.26
N PRO A 284 -9.50 -67.81 9.11
CA PRO A 284 -8.12 -68.02 8.66
C PRO A 284 -7.92 -69.27 7.78
N SER A 285 -8.82 -70.24 7.86
CA SER A 285 -8.84 -71.47 7.06
C SER A 285 -9.49 -71.32 5.67
N TRP A 286 -9.84 -70.09 5.27
CA TRP A 286 -10.43 -69.81 3.97
C TRP A 286 -9.36 -69.70 2.87
N PRO A 287 -9.59 -70.24 1.66
CA PRO A 287 -10.70 -71.08 1.22
C PRO A 287 -10.42 -72.59 1.45
N PRO A 288 -11.30 -73.36 2.12
CA PRO A 288 -11.01 -74.75 2.49
C PRO A 288 -11.01 -75.74 1.32
N HIS A 289 -11.75 -75.45 0.25
CA HIS A 289 -11.90 -76.36 -0.90
C HIS A 289 -11.65 -75.71 -2.27
N GLY A 290 -11.17 -74.47 -2.31
CA GLY A 290 -10.74 -73.80 -3.55
C GLY A 290 -11.74 -73.86 -4.72
N ARG A 291 -13.04 -73.96 -4.45
CA ARG A 291 -14.09 -74.09 -5.46
C ARG A 291 -14.44 -72.67 -5.95
N ILE A 292 -14.25 -72.43 -7.25
CA ILE A 292 -14.47 -71.14 -7.93
C ILE A 292 -15.90 -71.09 -8.45
#